data_AF-A0A969CSI1-F1
#
_entry.id   AF-A0A969CSI1-F1
#
_cell.length_a   1.000
_cell.length_b   1.000
_cell.length_c   1.000
_cell.angle_alpha   90.00
_cell.angle_beta   90.00
_cell.angle_gamma   90.00
#
_symmetry.space_group_name_H-M   'P 1'
#
loop_
_entity.id
_entity.type
_entity.pdbx_description
1 polymer ?
#
loop_
_entity_poly.entity_id
_entity_poly.type
_entity_poly.pdbx_seq_one_letter_code
_entity_poly.pdbx_strand_id
1 'polypeptide(L)'
;MSLISSTLTFRYIVRNFPADLLSCHSGGGTRGNIRVRSRDGGEQLKPSQEELEYQRQWLGQLKLSHQDFLTKRRKAVAQGVVIAAAKREQFAADASFSDFYAGAFTYLLTQYLWQQTGDEPASRILVNVGRSTRILARERGNLQDPEIETNLSKQNANTPIYFTRLSSQAAEAVVTQVNGDSAELWLGGLDSQTLEAFKKDAIFTVLNPQGGDQGLVKLESRQGLVGRGKLLQTAQPGGQLQPGTLLQERIRSIPSDLTLKIGLDDSLENNTTQQAKQALQAIPRIEPLPLSQQEVQYVFGRMTEAKYQKLQKKTVSNLPAIGSFGLFLSTLDQIIPGSFGSSGEAVSAAVKRLQPKFKSLLAARIVKQMLGNTNTSQINVKATMNIAGSNEILSETFPIRGVQKGTGVSKQPAPIKPINSPGSGVQKLSVGTQIAFQVQNNESRPLYISILVIDAQGEMTVIFPNDWSASEDAALVEAGQKQVIPEIGKDSFKLIIGEPLGISEALIIASTVPLRTSLKALKEIAQSRGVVNRSTPLNLADDADKLLDVTNSLLNDLDTGTRGGINVEGIQLPAGVRGVDTKKLAAMAITFEVVA
;
A
#
# COMPACT_ATOMS: atom_id res chain seq x y z
N MET A 1 6.09 -10.19 33.37
CA MET A 1 6.44 -10.93 32.15
C MET A 1 6.47 -9.94 30.99
N SER A 2 7.65 -9.52 30.53
CA SER A 2 7.97 -9.11 29.14
C SER A 2 9.22 -8.22 29.10
N LEU A 3 10.30 -8.86 28.65
CA LEU A 3 11.50 -8.38 27.95
C LEU A 3 11.54 -6.89 27.58
N ILE A 4 12.40 -6.11 28.25
CA ILE A 4 13.04 -4.95 27.62
C ILE A 4 14.11 -5.49 26.69
N SER A 5 14.01 -5.09 25.42
CA SER A 5 15.01 -5.28 24.38
C SER A 5 16.33 -4.58 24.76
N SER A 6 17.06 -5.16 25.69
CA SER A 6 18.50 -5.26 25.51
C SER A 6 18.67 -6.30 24.40
N THR A 7 19.41 -5.96 23.35
CA THR A 7 19.82 -6.91 22.33
C THR A 7 20.65 -8.00 23.01
N LEU A 8 19.97 -9.04 23.52
CA LEU A 8 20.54 -10.29 23.97
C LEU A 8 20.69 -11.14 22.71
N THR A 9 21.79 -10.92 22.00
CA THR A 9 22.25 -11.92 21.03
C THR A 9 22.78 -13.09 21.84
N PHE A 10 21.94 -14.09 22.07
CA PHE A 10 22.36 -15.35 22.67
C PHE A 10 23.43 -15.97 21.78
N ARG A 11 24.57 -16.32 22.39
CA ARG A 11 25.64 -17.07 21.73
C ARG A 11 25.24 -18.54 21.66
N TYR A 12 24.30 -18.88 20.80
CA TYR A 12 24.17 -20.27 20.34
C TYR A 12 25.27 -20.51 19.30
N ILE A 13 26.14 -21.49 19.56
CA ILE A 13 26.99 -22.08 18.51
C ILE A 13 26.06 -22.93 17.64
N VAL A 14 25.23 -22.25 16.85
CA VAL A 14 24.48 -22.82 15.74
C VAL A 14 24.84 -21.95 14.54
N ARG A 15 25.28 -22.57 13.45
CA ARG A 15 25.68 -21.84 12.25
C ARG A 15 24.47 -21.10 11.69
N ASN A 16 24.48 -19.77 11.81
CA ASN A 16 23.53 -18.78 11.26
C ASN A 16 22.13 -18.75 11.90
N PHE A 17 21.80 -17.65 12.60
CA PHE A 17 20.51 -17.42 13.25
C PHE A 17 19.86 -16.12 12.70
N PRO A 18 18.66 -16.18 12.10
CA PRO A 18 17.83 -15.00 11.85
C PRO A 18 17.08 -14.60 13.12
N ALA A 19 17.11 -13.32 13.48
CA ALA A 19 16.37 -12.77 14.62
C ALA A 19 15.49 -11.59 14.17
N ASP A 20 14.17 -11.75 14.29
CA ASP A 20 13.20 -10.69 14.06
C ASP A 20 12.82 -10.04 15.40
N LEU A 21 13.20 -8.78 15.61
CA LEU A 21 12.82 -8.03 16.81
C LEU A 21 11.63 -7.10 16.53
N LEU A 22 10.54 -7.38 17.24
CA LEU A 22 9.26 -6.64 17.18
C LEU A 22 9.14 -5.59 18.30
N SER A 23 10.24 -5.09 18.84
CA SER A 23 10.23 -4.22 20.02
C SER A 23 10.57 -2.76 19.67
N CYS A 24 9.73 -1.84 20.13
CA CYS A 24 9.98 -0.39 20.10
C CYS A 24 10.67 0.10 21.38
N HIS A 25 11.41 1.21 21.27
CA HIS A 25 12.04 1.91 22.40
C HIS A 25 11.39 3.26 22.74
N SER A 26 10.18 3.51 22.26
CA SER A 26 9.69 4.87 21.99
C SER A 26 8.20 5.02 22.33
N GLY A 27 7.86 5.45 23.55
CA GLY A 27 6.50 5.96 23.85
C GLY A 27 5.33 4.96 23.82
N GLY A 28 4.86 4.44 24.96
CA GLY A 28 3.69 3.56 24.96
C GLY A 28 2.39 4.35 24.91
N GLY A 29 1.47 4.05 23.99
CA GLY A 29 0.17 4.72 23.97
C GLY A 29 -0.59 4.66 22.65
N THR A 30 -1.72 5.35 22.60
CA THR A 30 -2.51 5.59 21.38
C THR A 30 -2.10 6.92 20.74
N ARG A 31 -2.00 6.96 19.41
CA ARG A 31 -1.79 8.21 18.64
C ARG A 31 -2.81 8.26 17.52
N GLY A 32 -3.87 9.03 17.72
CA GLY A 32 -5.04 8.98 16.85
C GLY A 32 -5.61 7.57 16.82
N ASN A 33 -5.56 6.93 15.65
CA ASN A 33 -6.11 5.60 15.41
C ASN A 33 -5.08 4.45 15.39
N ILE A 34 -3.83 4.71 15.75
CA ILE A 34 -2.79 3.67 15.87
C ILE A 34 -2.39 3.42 17.32
N ARG A 35 -1.97 2.19 17.61
CA ARG A 35 -1.41 1.80 18.90
C ARG A 35 0.11 1.67 18.75
N VAL A 36 0.85 2.21 19.70
CA VAL A 36 2.31 2.02 19.80
C VAL A 36 2.58 1.05 20.95
N ARG A 37 3.10 -0.14 20.62
CA ARG A 37 3.49 -1.15 21.61
C ARG A 37 4.92 -0.90 22.09
N SER A 38 5.10 0.12 22.91
CA SER A 38 6.35 0.34 23.62
C SER A 38 6.08 0.81 25.05
N ARG A 39 7.14 0.94 25.84
CA ARG A 39 7.10 1.75 27.08
C ARG A 39 7.29 3.22 26.71
N ASP A 40 6.81 4.14 27.56
CA ASP A 40 7.22 5.54 27.43
C ASP A 40 8.74 5.65 27.41
N GLY A 41 9.26 6.23 26.34
CA GLY A 41 10.64 6.04 25.91
C GLY A 41 11.23 7.31 25.30
N GLY A 42 12.53 7.48 25.53
CA GLY A 42 13.33 8.67 25.23
C GLY A 42 14.62 8.62 26.06
N GLU A 43 15.29 9.75 26.27
CA GLU A 43 16.49 9.84 27.13
C GLU A 43 16.24 9.42 28.60
N GLN A 44 14.96 9.34 29.00
CA GLN A 44 14.51 8.99 30.34
C GLN A 44 14.34 7.47 30.57
N LEU A 45 14.45 6.64 29.53
CA LEU A 45 14.31 5.18 29.67
C LEU A 45 15.58 4.59 30.30
N LYS A 46 15.51 4.28 31.59
CA LYS A 46 16.59 3.59 32.33
C LYS A 46 16.24 2.10 32.48
N PRO A 47 17.21 1.19 32.29
CA PRO A 47 17.01 -0.23 32.60
C PRO A 47 16.59 -0.41 34.06
N SER A 48 15.74 -1.40 34.34
CA SER A 48 15.40 -1.73 35.72
C SER A 48 16.59 -2.36 36.44
N GLN A 49 16.56 -2.38 37.77
CA GLN A 49 17.62 -3.01 38.55
C GLN A 49 17.73 -4.52 38.24
N GLU A 50 16.59 -5.19 38.07
CA GLU A 50 16.50 -6.60 37.71
C GLU A 50 17.13 -6.88 36.35
N GLU A 51 16.98 -5.97 35.38
CA GLU A 51 17.60 -6.09 34.05
C GLU A 51 19.11 -5.91 34.11
N LEU A 52 19.59 -4.96 34.92
CA LEU A 52 21.02 -4.76 35.15
C LEU A 52 21.65 -5.97 35.85
N GLU A 53 20.91 -6.61 36.76
CA GLU A 53 21.34 -7.83 37.44
C GLU A 53 21.35 -9.02 36.50
N TYR A 54 20.31 -9.18 35.68
CA TYR A 54 20.24 -10.23 34.66
C TYR A 54 21.36 -10.07 33.62
N GLN A 55 21.64 -8.84 33.18
CA GLN A 55 22.78 -8.55 32.29
C GLN A 55 24.10 -8.93 32.97
N ARG A 56 24.28 -8.59 34.26
CA ARG A 56 25.49 -8.98 35.02
C ARG A 56 25.64 -10.50 35.10
N GLN A 57 24.56 -11.24 35.34
CA GLN A 57 24.57 -12.71 35.33
C GLN A 57 25.05 -13.27 34.00
N TRP A 58 24.52 -12.77 32.88
CA TRP A 58 24.95 -13.21 31.54
C TRP A 58 26.40 -12.85 31.22
N LEU A 59 26.86 -11.64 31.59
CA LEU A 59 28.26 -11.25 31.42
C LEU A 59 29.20 -12.19 32.19
N GLY A 60 28.80 -12.60 33.40
CA GLY A 60 29.51 -13.61 34.18
C GLY A 60 29.56 -14.97 33.49
N GLN A 61 28.41 -15.49 33.04
CA GLN A 61 28.33 -16.77 32.34
C GLN A 61 29.13 -16.80 31.04
N LEU A 62 29.10 -15.69 30.29
CA LEU A 62 29.81 -15.54 29.02
C LEU A 62 31.30 -15.18 29.20
N LYS A 63 31.76 -14.97 30.44
CA LYS A 63 33.12 -14.52 30.78
C LYS A 63 33.50 -13.25 30.03
N LEU A 64 32.56 -12.30 29.92
CA LEU A 64 32.73 -11.02 29.24
C LEU A 64 32.83 -9.89 30.27
N SER A 65 33.89 -9.08 30.19
CA SER A 65 33.92 -7.83 30.95
C SER A 65 32.88 -6.85 30.39
N HIS A 66 32.44 -5.89 31.22
CA HIS A 66 31.51 -4.86 30.76
C HIS A 66 32.08 -4.05 29.59
N GLN A 67 33.38 -3.73 29.63
CA GLN A 67 34.05 -2.98 28.57
C GLN A 67 34.16 -3.77 27.27
N ASP A 68 34.45 -5.07 27.35
CA ASP A 68 34.45 -5.96 26.18
C ASP A 68 33.06 -6.09 25.58
N PHE A 69 32.03 -6.18 26.42
CA PHE A 69 30.65 -6.20 25.97
C PHE A 69 30.28 -4.92 25.21
N LEU A 70 30.58 -3.73 25.76
CA LEU A 70 30.30 -2.46 25.09
C LEU A 70 31.06 -2.34 23.76
N THR A 71 32.33 -2.74 23.75
CA THR A 71 33.17 -2.73 22.54
C THR A 71 32.60 -3.65 21.47
N LYS A 72 32.23 -4.88 21.84
CA LYS A 72 31.64 -5.86 20.91
C LYS A 72 30.27 -5.40 20.40
N ARG A 73 29.41 -4.88 21.28
CA ARG A 73 28.08 -4.37 20.92
C ARG A 73 28.15 -3.21 19.92
N ARG A 74 29.13 -2.31 20.07
CA ARG A 74 29.33 -1.17 19.15
C ARG A 74 29.96 -1.57 17.81
N LYS A 75 30.58 -2.75 17.74
CA LYS A 75 31.31 -3.19 16.53
C LYS A 75 30.37 -3.72 15.45
N ALA A 76 29.51 -4.68 15.81
CA ALA A 76 28.51 -5.28 14.92
C ALA A 76 27.66 -6.29 15.71
N VAL A 77 26.59 -6.78 15.10
CA VAL A 77 25.89 -7.99 15.55
C VAL A 77 26.83 -9.20 15.54
N ALA A 78 26.61 -10.15 16.46
CA ALA A 78 27.54 -11.26 16.66
C ALA A 78 27.70 -12.14 15.41
N GLN A 79 26.60 -12.60 14.80
CA GLN A 79 26.55 -13.36 13.55
C GLN A 79 25.10 -13.35 13.01
N GLY A 80 24.92 -13.28 11.70
CA GLY A 80 23.60 -13.34 11.06
C GLY A 80 23.02 -11.98 10.70
N VAL A 81 21.69 -11.87 10.75
CA VAL A 81 20.90 -10.69 10.39
C VAL A 81 19.96 -10.37 11.54
N VAL A 82 19.99 -9.12 12.00
CA VAL A 82 19.03 -8.56 12.95
C VAL A 82 18.18 -7.55 12.21
N ILE A 83 16.87 -7.66 12.36
CA ILE A 83 15.89 -6.76 11.73
C ILE A 83 15.05 -6.12 12.82
N ALA A 84 14.93 -4.80 12.76
CA ALA A 84 14.08 -4.02 13.64
C ALA A 84 13.00 -3.29 12.82
N ALA A 85 11.78 -3.28 13.35
CA ALA A 85 10.61 -2.69 12.69
C ALA A 85 10.64 -1.15 12.56
N ALA A 86 11.46 -0.47 13.35
CA ALA A 86 11.62 0.98 13.39
C ALA A 86 13.00 1.36 13.98
N LYS A 87 13.47 2.58 13.69
CA LYS A 87 14.62 3.17 14.39
C LYS A 87 14.33 3.41 15.86
N ARG A 88 15.39 3.55 16.66
CA ARG A 88 15.32 3.77 18.12
C ARG A 88 14.41 4.93 18.53
N GLU A 89 14.42 6.02 17.78
CA GLU A 89 13.65 7.24 18.01
C GLU A 89 12.27 7.27 17.33
N GLN A 90 11.93 6.21 16.59
CA GLN A 90 10.70 6.10 15.80
C GLN A 90 9.73 5.10 16.43
N PHE A 91 8.44 5.23 16.09
CA PHE A 91 7.41 4.31 16.53
C PHE A 91 7.28 3.16 15.54
N ALA A 92 7.40 1.90 15.99
CA ALA A 92 6.85 0.79 15.23
C ALA A 92 5.35 0.70 15.52
N ALA A 93 4.55 1.01 14.50
CA ALA A 93 3.11 1.10 14.63
C ALA A 93 2.45 -0.28 14.59
N ASP A 94 1.52 -0.53 15.53
CA ASP A 94 0.41 -1.43 15.26
C ASP A 94 -0.61 -0.67 14.42
N ALA A 95 -0.60 -0.99 13.14
CA ALA A 95 -1.54 -0.47 12.17
C ALA A 95 -2.89 -1.20 12.31
N SER A 96 -3.99 -0.44 12.22
CA SER A 96 -5.32 -0.99 11.97
C SER A 96 -5.44 -1.42 10.51
N PHE A 97 -6.01 -2.59 10.27
CA PHE A 97 -6.23 -3.17 8.95
C PHE A 97 -7.66 -3.70 8.90
N SER A 98 -8.60 -2.94 8.34
CA SER A 98 -10.04 -3.27 8.32
C SER A 98 -10.59 -3.58 9.73
N ASP A 99 -10.53 -4.85 10.14
CA ASP A 99 -11.17 -5.49 11.29
C ASP A 99 -10.16 -6.10 12.27
N PHE A 100 -8.86 -5.90 12.07
CA PHE A 100 -7.80 -6.37 12.99
C PHE A 100 -6.65 -5.36 13.10
N TYR A 101 -5.70 -5.64 14.00
CA TYR A 101 -4.47 -4.87 14.18
C TYR A 101 -3.25 -5.78 14.04
N ALA A 102 -2.21 -5.27 13.39
CA ALA A 102 -0.93 -5.96 13.28
C ALA A 102 0.22 -4.95 13.24
N GLY A 103 1.43 -5.40 13.60
CA GLY A 103 2.64 -4.60 13.38
C GLY A 103 2.80 -4.32 11.89
N ALA A 104 2.89 -3.04 11.51
CA ALA A 104 2.92 -2.63 10.10
C ALA A 104 4.07 -3.30 9.33
N PHE A 105 5.27 -3.28 9.91
CA PHE A 105 6.45 -3.95 9.35
C PHE A 105 6.25 -5.46 9.23
N THR A 106 5.72 -6.11 10.28
CA THR A 106 5.55 -7.58 10.33
C THR A 106 4.60 -8.05 9.24
N TYR A 107 3.46 -7.38 9.09
CA TYR A 107 2.50 -7.78 8.08
C TYR A 107 3.10 -7.59 6.68
N LEU A 108 3.73 -6.46 6.39
CA LEU A 108 4.38 -6.23 5.09
C LEU A 108 5.52 -7.22 4.81
N LEU A 109 6.28 -7.62 5.83
CA LEU A 109 7.29 -8.69 5.71
C LEU A 109 6.62 -10.03 5.38
N THR A 110 5.59 -10.42 6.11
CA THR A 110 4.84 -11.66 5.85
C THR A 110 4.27 -11.67 4.44
N GLN A 111 3.59 -10.60 4.03
CA GLN A 111 3.05 -10.44 2.68
C GLN A 111 4.17 -10.57 1.64
N TYR A 112 5.30 -9.88 1.84
CA TYR A 112 6.42 -9.91 0.90
C TYR A 112 6.95 -11.33 0.69
N LEU A 113 7.20 -12.07 1.78
CA LEU A 113 7.73 -13.44 1.74
C LEU A 113 6.78 -14.41 1.02
N TRP A 114 5.47 -14.25 1.20
CA TRP A 114 4.44 -15.04 0.51
C TRP A 114 4.35 -14.77 -1.00
N GLN A 115 4.88 -13.63 -1.42
CA GLN A 115 4.78 -13.14 -2.78
C GLN A 115 6.08 -13.28 -3.55
N GLN A 116 7.12 -13.83 -2.91
CA GLN A 116 8.39 -14.14 -3.57
C GLN A 116 8.20 -15.30 -4.54
N THR A 117 8.68 -15.09 -5.76
CA THR A 117 8.71 -16.09 -6.83
C THR A 117 10.11 -16.68 -7.05
N GLY A 118 11.05 -16.40 -6.14
CA GLY A 118 12.41 -16.90 -6.20
C GLY A 118 13.25 -16.51 -4.98
N ASP A 119 14.44 -17.10 -4.90
CA ASP A 119 15.41 -16.83 -3.84
C ASP A 119 15.99 -15.42 -3.98
N GLU A 120 15.72 -14.55 -3.00
CA GLU A 120 16.32 -13.22 -2.92
C GLU A 120 17.25 -13.09 -1.70
N PRO A 121 18.37 -12.36 -1.82
CA PRO A 121 19.24 -12.10 -0.68
C PRO A 121 18.49 -11.26 0.36
N ALA A 122 18.75 -11.53 1.64
CA ALA A 122 18.10 -10.82 2.76
C ALA A 122 18.17 -9.29 2.62
N SER A 123 19.27 -8.75 2.08
CA SER A 123 19.43 -7.31 1.82
C SER A 123 18.36 -6.73 0.88
N ARG A 124 17.96 -7.46 -0.18
CA ARG A 124 16.95 -7.01 -1.14
C ARG A 124 15.55 -7.05 -0.55
N ILE A 125 15.23 -8.13 0.15
CA ILE A 125 13.96 -8.29 0.89
C ILE A 125 13.75 -7.07 1.79
N LEU A 126 14.79 -6.67 2.52
CA LEU A 126 14.71 -5.60 3.50
C LEU A 126 14.64 -4.20 2.88
N VAL A 127 15.31 -3.98 1.74
CA VAL A 127 15.12 -2.75 0.96
C VAL A 127 13.66 -2.61 0.53
N ASN A 128 13.06 -3.68 0.01
CA ASN A 128 11.69 -3.65 -0.50
C ASN A 128 10.64 -3.54 0.63
N VAL A 129 10.76 -4.37 1.67
CA VAL A 129 9.87 -4.30 2.85
C VAL A 129 10.04 -2.95 3.57
N GLY A 130 11.27 -2.44 3.66
CA GLY A 130 11.55 -1.12 4.21
C GLY A 130 10.86 -0.01 3.43
N ARG A 131 10.90 -0.06 2.09
CA ARG A 131 10.17 0.88 1.22
C ARG A 131 8.66 0.83 1.49
N SER A 132 8.05 -0.36 1.46
CA SER A 132 6.61 -0.52 1.69
C SER A 132 6.20 -0.06 3.10
N THR A 133 7.03 -0.33 4.11
CA THR A 133 6.77 0.11 5.50
C THR A 133 6.77 1.63 5.61
N ARG A 134 7.72 2.29 4.95
CA ARG A 134 7.77 3.77 4.92
C ARG A 134 6.55 4.35 4.22
N ILE A 135 6.16 3.80 3.08
CA ILE A 135 4.96 4.27 2.34
C ILE A 135 3.73 4.15 3.25
N LEU A 136 3.46 2.97 3.79
CA LEU A 136 2.31 2.73 4.67
C LEU A 136 2.33 3.64 5.91
N ALA A 137 3.50 3.83 6.52
CA ALA A 137 3.64 4.72 7.66
C ALA A 137 3.34 6.17 7.29
N ARG A 138 3.89 6.67 6.17
CA ARG A 138 3.69 8.05 5.70
C ARG A 138 2.24 8.35 5.36
N GLU A 139 1.56 7.44 4.66
CA GLU A 139 0.14 7.55 4.33
C GLU A 139 -0.75 7.65 5.59
N ARG A 140 -0.30 7.06 6.71
CA ARG A 140 -1.01 7.12 7.99
C ARG A 140 -0.62 8.32 8.85
N GLY A 141 0.42 9.06 8.47
CA GLY A 141 0.99 10.19 9.21
C GLY A 141 2.03 9.77 10.26
N ASN A 142 2.64 8.61 10.12
CA ASN A 142 3.72 8.11 10.97
C ASN A 142 5.09 8.15 10.26
N LEU A 143 6.17 8.11 11.05
CA LEU A 143 7.52 7.87 10.58
C LEU A 143 7.98 6.50 11.08
N GLN A 144 8.26 5.58 10.16
CA GLN A 144 8.73 4.25 10.49
C GLN A 144 9.70 3.76 9.41
N ASP A 145 10.98 3.75 9.76
CA ASP A 145 12.07 3.21 8.97
C ASP A 145 12.59 1.94 9.64
N PRO A 146 12.39 0.75 9.04
CA PRO A 146 13.01 -0.46 9.53
C PRO A 146 14.54 -0.36 9.49
N GLU A 147 15.21 -0.97 10.48
CA GLU A 147 16.67 -1.06 10.57
C GLU A 147 17.14 -2.49 10.37
N ILE A 148 18.34 -2.62 9.82
CA ILE A 148 19.01 -3.89 9.62
C ILE A 148 20.45 -3.78 10.10
N GLU A 149 20.88 -4.75 10.90
CA GLU A 149 22.28 -4.97 11.20
C GLU A 149 22.68 -6.38 10.76
N THR A 150 23.75 -6.48 9.97
CA THR A 150 24.23 -7.77 9.45
C THR A 150 25.70 -7.98 9.76
N ASN A 151 26.06 -9.21 10.13
CA ASN A 151 27.43 -9.67 10.19
C ASN A 151 27.55 -11.00 9.42
N LEU A 152 27.08 -10.99 8.18
CA LEU A 152 27.22 -12.11 7.25
C LEU A 152 28.64 -12.12 6.68
N SER A 153 29.25 -13.30 6.62
CA SER A 153 30.53 -13.46 5.92
C SER A 153 30.35 -13.18 4.42
N LYS A 154 31.45 -12.86 3.71
CA LYS A 154 31.42 -12.70 2.24
C LYS A 154 30.82 -13.90 1.51
N GLN A 155 30.97 -15.10 2.06
CA GLN A 155 30.39 -16.34 1.52
C GLN A 155 28.86 -16.42 1.66
N ASN A 156 28.28 -15.71 2.65
CA ASN A 156 26.85 -15.71 2.96
C ASN A 156 26.14 -14.41 2.57
N ALA A 157 26.82 -13.49 1.87
CA ALA A 157 26.29 -12.16 1.55
C ALA A 157 25.03 -12.21 0.66
N ASN A 158 24.86 -13.29 -0.10
CA ASN A 158 23.74 -13.49 -1.02
C ASN A 158 22.72 -14.55 -0.54
N THR A 159 22.79 -14.96 0.73
CA THR A 159 21.92 -16.04 1.22
C THR A 159 20.48 -15.53 1.45
N PRO A 160 19.45 -16.35 1.14
CA PRO A 160 18.07 -16.03 1.47
C PRO A 160 17.83 -15.83 2.96
N ILE A 161 16.77 -15.09 3.27
CA ILE A 161 16.23 -15.02 4.64
C ILE A 161 15.84 -16.45 5.06
N TYR A 162 16.28 -16.88 6.24
CA TYR A 162 16.19 -18.26 6.75
C TYR A 162 17.16 -19.32 6.18
N PHE A 163 18.10 -18.96 5.29
CA PHE A 163 19.13 -19.89 4.77
C PHE A 163 18.56 -21.16 4.10
N THR A 164 17.29 -21.14 3.73
CA THR A 164 16.58 -22.20 3.00
C THR A 164 16.25 -21.70 1.59
N ARG A 165 16.29 -22.60 0.60
CA ARG A 165 15.77 -22.26 -0.73
C ARG A 165 14.25 -22.25 -0.65
N LEU A 166 13.65 -21.15 -1.08
CA LEU A 166 12.22 -21.07 -1.23
C LEU A 166 11.82 -21.82 -2.49
N SER A 167 11.09 -22.91 -2.31
CA SER A 167 10.28 -23.50 -3.37
C SER A 167 8.93 -22.77 -3.40
N SER A 168 8.92 -21.45 -3.56
CA SER A 168 7.66 -20.70 -3.43
C SER A 168 7.10 -20.32 -4.78
N GLN A 169 5.97 -20.93 -5.10
CA GLN A 169 4.96 -20.25 -5.90
C GLN A 169 4.43 -19.11 -5.03
N ALA A 170 4.34 -17.90 -5.59
CA ALA A 170 3.69 -16.80 -4.89
C ALA A 170 2.23 -17.15 -4.60
N ALA A 171 1.72 -16.76 -3.42
CA ALA A 171 0.35 -17.04 -3.04
C ALA A 171 -0.20 -15.93 -2.15
N GLU A 172 -1.49 -15.65 -2.31
CA GLU A 172 -2.22 -14.76 -1.42
C GLU A 172 -2.78 -15.51 -0.21
N ALA A 173 -3.00 -16.82 -0.36
CA ALA A 173 -3.59 -17.64 0.68
C ALA A 173 -3.14 -19.11 0.63
N VAL A 174 -3.39 -19.83 1.73
CA VAL A 174 -3.20 -21.29 1.84
C VAL A 174 -4.39 -21.92 2.54
N VAL A 175 -4.76 -23.11 2.10
CA VAL A 175 -5.78 -23.94 2.75
C VAL A 175 -5.22 -24.48 4.07
N THR A 176 -5.87 -24.18 5.19
CA THR A 176 -5.49 -24.71 6.52
C THR A 176 -6.30 -25.94 6.91
N GLN A 177 -7.58 -25.97 6.53
CA GLN A 177 -8.50 -27.06 6.83
C GLN A 177 -9.50 -27.27 5.68
N VAL A 178 -10.02 -28.48 5.54
CA VAL A 178 -11.00 -28.84 4.49
C VAL A 178 -12.12 -29.67 5.10
N ASN A 179 -13.37 -29.29 4.79
CA ASN A 179 -14.59 -29.94 5.20
C ASN A 179 -15.53 -30.08 3.99
N GLY A 180 -15.40 -31.18 3.24
CA GLY A 180 -16.10 -31.34 1.96
C GLY A 180 -15.66 -30.27 0.95
N ASP A 181 -16.62 -29.52 0.42
CA ASP A 181 -16.35 -28.40 -0.51
C ASP A 181 -16.00 -27.08 0.21
N SER A 182 -16.05 -27.04 1.55
CA SER A 182 -15.66 -25.87 2.33
C SER A 182 -14.21 -25.98 2.79
N ALA A 183 -13.51 -24.85 2.84
CA ALA A 183 -12.13 -24.77 3.31
C ALA A 183 -11.94 -23.58 4.25
N GLU A 184 -11.12 -23.77 5.28
CA GLU A 184 -10.55 -22.65 6.01
C GLU A 184 -9.25 -22.22 5.32
N LEU A 185 -9.08 -20.90 5.19
CA LEU A 185 -7.98 -20.28 4.48
C LEU A 185 -7.20 -19.38 5.43
N TRP A 186 -5.87 -19.43 5.37
CA TRP A 186 -5.05 -18.35 5.92
C TRP A 186 -4.64 -17.40 4.80
N LEU A 187 -4.90 -16.10 4.99
CA LEU A 187 -4.86 -15.05 3.97
C LEU A 187 -3.68 -14.09 4.17
N GLY A 188 -2.57 -14.56 4.76
CA GLY A 188 -1.43 -13.72 5.13
C GLY A 188 -0.66 -13.10 3.96
N GLY A 189 -0.86 -13.61 2.74
CA GLY A 189 -0.24 -13.10 1.53
C GLY A 189 -1.02 -11.96 0.85
N LEU A 190 -2.19 -11.58 1.36
CA LEU A 190 -3.00 -10.48 0.82
C LEU A 190 -2.35 -9.12 1.04
N ASP A 191 -2.57 -8.22 0.08
CA ASP A 191 -2.12 -6.83 0.19
C ASP A 191 -2.92 -6.03 1.23
N SER A 192 -2.18 -5.38 2.13
CA SER A 192 -2.75 -4.65 3.26
C SER A 192 -3.69 -3.50 2.87
N GLN A 193 -3.58 -2.94 1.65
CA GLN A 193 -4.44 -1.86 1.16
C GLN A 193 -5.73 -2.35 0.51
N THR A 194 -5.84 -3.65 0.23
CA THR A 194 -6.93 -4.25 -0.55
C THR A 194 -7.86 -5.15 0.25
N LEU A 195 -7.63 -5.28 1.56
CA LEU A 195 -8.34 -6.22 2.44
C LEU A 195 -9.88 -6.09 2.41
N GLU A 196 -10.41 -4.89 2.15
CA GLU A 196 -11.85 -4.64 1.99
C GLU A 196 -12.43 -5.41 0.80
N ALA A 197 -11.65 -5.60 -0.27
CA ALA A 197 -12.04 -6.33 -1.46
C ALA A 197 -11.95 -7.87 -1.31
N PHE A 198 -11.45 -8.34 -0.15
CA PHE A 198 -11.38 -9.74 0.24
C PHE A 198 -12.25 -10.02 1.48
N LYS A 199 -13.36 -9.32 1.65
CA LYS A 199 -14.35 -9.65 2.69
C LYS A 199 -15.18 -10.88 2.32
N LYS A 200 -15.58 -10.97 1.06
CA LYS A 200 -16.39 -12.05 0.48
C LYS A 200 -16.34 -11.99 -1.04
N ASP A 201 -16.78 -13.05 -1.70
CA ASP A 201 -16.98 -13.19 -3.13
C ASP A 201 -15.71 -13.04 -3.99
N ALA A 202 -14.55 -12.76 -3.41
CA ALA A 202 -13.27 -12.85 -4.11
C ALA A 202 -13.02 -14.30 -4.55
N ILE A 203 -12.36 -14.48 -5.69
CA ILE A 203 -12.06 -15.79 -6.26
C ILE A 203 -10.57 -16.00 -6.28
N PHE A 204 -10.16 -17.19 -5.86
CA PHE A 204 -8.79 -17.66 -5.92
C PHE A 204 -8.66 -18.83 -6.90
N THR A 205 -7.59 -18.83 -7.67
CA THR A 205 -7.09 -20.01 -8.38
C THR A 205 -6.44 -20.95 -7.38
N VAL A 206 -6.83 -22.23 -7.46
CA VAL A 206 -6.18 -23.34 -6.74
C VAL A 206 -4.94 -23.74 -7.52
N LEU A 207 -3.77 -23.76 -6.87
CA LEU A 207 -2.51 -24.11 -7.51
C LEU A 207 -2.14 -25.58 -7.28
N ASN A 208 -1.61 -26.21 -8.32
CA ASN A 208 -0.92 -27.48 -8.21
C ASN A 208 0.54 -27.30 -7.75
N PRO A 209 1.26 -28.38 -7.37
CA PRO A 209 2.67 -28.29 -6.96
C PRO A 209 3.63 -27.71 -8.02
N GLN A 210 3.21 -27.63 -9.29
CA GLN A 210 3.95 -27.05 -10.41
C GLN A 210 3.53 -25.60 -10.74
N GLY A 211 2.51 -25.05 -10.08
CA GLY A 211 2.02 -23.67 -10.25
C GLY A 211 0.93 -23.52 -11.31
N GLY A 212 0.36 -24.62 -11.79
CA GLY A 212 -0.76 -24.62 -12.74
C GLY A 212 -2.12 -24.54 -12.05
N ASP A 213 -3.08 -23.93 -12.76
CA ASP A 213 -4.48 -23.78 -12.35
C ASP A 213 -5.14 -25.18 -12.22
N GLN A 214 -5.64 -25.52 -11.03
CA GLN A 214 -6.29 -26.80 -10.71
C GLN A 214 -7.77 -26.68 -10.34
N GLY A 215 -8.26 -25.46 -10.16
CA GLY A 215 -9.62 -25.19 -9.73
C GLY A 215 -9.79 -23.77 -9.22
N LEU A 216 -10.97 -23.50 -8.68
CA LEU A 216 -11.34 -22.19 -8.17
C LEU A 216 -12.00 -22.30 -6.79
N VAL A 217 -11.58 -21.41 -5.89
CA VAL A 217 -12.20 -21.25 -4.57
C VAL A 217 -12.79 -19.85 -4.47
N LYS A 218 -14.08 -19.77 -4.11
CA LYS A 218 -14.74 -18.52 -3.76
C LYS A 218 -14.62 -18.28 -2.26
N LEU A 219 -14.20 -17.08 -1.88
CA LEU A 219 -14.24 -16.63 -0.49
C LEU A 219 -15.68 -16.35 -0.07
N GLU A 220 -16.17 -17.02 0.97
CA GLU A 220 -17.50 -16.80 1.53
C GLU A 220 -17.47 -15.73 2.63
N SER A 221 -16.38 -15.69 3.42
CA SER A 221 -16.19 -14.72 4.48
C SER A 221 -14.72 -14.57 4.87
N ARG A 222 -14.37 -13.45 5.51
CA ARG A 222 -13.07 -13.20 6.13
C ARG A 222 -13.25 -12.53 7.50
N GLN A 223 -12.48 -12.96 8.49
CA GLN A 223 -12.26 -12.28 9.75
C GLN A 223 -10.76 -12.23 10.04
N GLY A 224 -10.19 -11.03 10.13
CA GLY A 224 -8.75 -10.85 10.18
C GLY A 224 -8.07 -11.46 8.96
N LEU A 225 -7.08 -12.32 9.19
CA LEU A 225 -6.39 -13.08 8.13
C LEU A 225 -6.92 -14.51 7.97
N VAL A 226 -8.09 -14.83 8.52
CA VAL A 226 -8.73 -16.14 8.38
C VAL A 226 -9.94 -16.01 7.49
N GLY A 227 -10.01 -16.83 6.44
CA GLY A 227 -11.11 -16.88 5.50
C GLY A 227 -11.85 -18.22 5.54
N ARG A 228 -13.12 -18.22 5.14
CA ARG A 228 -13.85 -19.43 4.74
C ARG A 228 -14.07 -19.39 3.25
N GLY A 229 -13.65 -20.44 2.55
CA GLY A 229 -13.81 -20.59 1.12
C GLY A 229 -14.71 -21.77 0.76
N LYS A 230 -15.26 -21.71 -0.45
CA LYS A 230 -16.01 -22.79 -1.09
C LYS A 230 -15.38 -23.13 -2.43
N LEU A 231 -15.09 -24.40 -2.64
CA LEU A 231 -14.64 -24.94 -3.92
C LEU A 231 -15.78 -24.81 -4.96
N LEU A 232 -15.49 -24.15 -6.08
CA LEU A 232 -16.46 -23.96 -7.17
C LEU A 232 -16.29 -24.99 -8.28
N GLN A 233 -15.04 -25.22 -8.69
CA GLN A 233 -14.69 -26.10 -9.80
C GLN A 233 -13.31 -26.69 -9.56
N THR A 234 -13.10 -27.92 -10.05
CA THR A 234 -11.80 -28.56 -10.15
C THR A 234 -11.53 -29.02 -11.57
N ALA A 235 -10.26 -29.04 -11.96
CA ALA A 235 -9.82 -29.50 -13.28
C ALA A 235 -9.99 -31.02 -13.47
N GLN A 236 -10.17 -31.78 -12.38
CA GLN A 236 -10.39 -33.23 -12.40
C GLN A 236 -11.68 -33.56 -11.65
N PRO A 237 -12.62 -34.33 -12.24
CA PRO A 237 -13.82 -34.80 -11.56
C PRO A 237 -13.46 -35.53 -10.26
N GLY A 238 -13.96 -35.06 -9.11
CA GLY A 238 -13.66 -35.62 -7.79
C GLY A 238 -12.37 -35.11 -7.14
N GLY A 239 -11.68 -34.14 -7.74
CA GLY A 239 -10.56 -33.46 -7.08
C GLY A 239 -11.00 -32.78 -5.78
N GLN A 240 -10.30 -33.06 -4.68
CA GLN A 240 -10.55 -32.45 -3.37
C GLN A 240 -9.44 -31.44 -3.04
N LEU A 241 -9.82 -30.36 -2.34
CA LEU A 241 -8.84 -29.47 -1.72
C LEU A 241 -8.09 -30.23 -0.61
N GLN A 242 -6.81 -29.90 -0.41
CA GLN A 242 -6.02 -30.44 0.69
C GLN A 242 -5.39 -29.31 1.53
N PRO A 243 -5.22 -29.49 2.85
CA PRO A 243 -4.41 -28.58 3.65
C PRO A 243 -3.01 -28.39 3.06
N GLY A 244 -2.50 -27.15 3.09
CA GLY A 244 -1.25 -26.76 2.46
C GLY A 244 -1.37 -26.34 0.99
N THR A 245 -2.53 -26.50 0.36
CA THR A 245 -2.76 -26.05 -1.03
C THR A 245 -2.69 -24.52 -1.10
N LEU A 246 -1.84 -24.01 -1.99
CA LEU A 246 -1.67 -22.57 -2.22
C LEU A 246 -2.76 -22.02 -3.14
N LEU A 247 -3.16 -20.79 -2.87
CA LEU A 247 -4.21 -20.08 -3.57
C LEU A 247 -3.70 -18.72 -4.08
N GLN A 248 -3.97 -18.43 -5.36
CA GLN A 248 -3.64 -17.16 -6.00
C GLN A 248 -4.88 -16.34 -6.33
N GLU A 249 -4.83 -15.03 -6.17
CA GLU A 249 -5.89 -14.11 -6.55
C GLU A 249 -6.21 -14.22 -8.05
N ARG A 250 -7.47 -14.51 -8.34
CA ARG A 250 -8.03 -14.59 -9.69
C ARG A 250 -8.97 -13.42 -9.97
N ILE A 251 -9.94 -13.19 -9.08
CA ILE A 251 -10.90 -12.09 -9.15
C ILE A 251 -10.98 -11.42 -7.79
N ARG A 252 -10.73 -10.11 -7.78
CA ARG A 252 -11.01 -9.25 -6.64
C ARG A 252 -12.44 -8.75 -6.66
N SER A 253 -13.06 -8.65 -5.50
CA SER A 253 -14.46 -8.25 -5.34
C SER A 253 -14.57 -6.90 -4.63
N ILE A 254 -14.69 -5.83 -5.41
CA ILE A 254 -14.76 -4.46 -4.88
C ILE A 254 -16.23 -4.09 -4.62
N PRO A 255 -16.61 -3.74 -3.37
CA PRO A 255 -17.97 -3.31 -3.06
C PRO A 255 -18.37 -2.05 -3.83
N SER A 256 -19.63 -1.99 -4.29
CA SER A 256 -20.17 -0.80 -4.96
C SER A 256 -20.40 0.38 -4.00
N ASP A 257 -20.58 0.08 -2.73
CA ASP A 257 -20.99 0.98 -1.65
C ASP A 257 -19.84 1.35 -0.69
N LEU A 258 -18.58 1.17 -1.10
CA LEU A 258 -17.40 1.48 -0.27
C LEU A 258 -17.53 2.86 0.38
N THR A 259 -17.33 2.93 1.70
CA THR A 259 -17.44 4.18 2.48
C THR A 259 -16.08 4.81 2.75
N LEU A 260 -16.05 6.10 3.08
CA LEU A 260 -14.90 6.75 3.68
C LEU A 260 -15.11 6.82 5.20
N LYS A 261 -14.26 6.12 5.96
CA LYS A 261 -14.37 6.06 7.42
C LYS A 261 -13.60 7.22 8.04
N ILE A 262 -14.31 8.10 8.72
CA ILE A 262 -13.77 9.33 9.31
C ILE A 262 -13.76 9.18 10.83
N GLY A 263 -12.57 9.20 11.43
CA GLY A 263 -12.43 9.26 12.88
C GLY A 263 -12.93 10.59 13.42
N LEU A 264 -13.62 10.58 14.56
CA LEU A 264 -13.93 11.78 15.32
C LEU A 264 -12.86 11.97 16.39
N ASP A 265 -12.17 13.11 16.35
CA ASP A 265 -11.09 13.41 17.28
C ASP A 265 -11.58 13.52 18.74
N ASP A 266 -10.92 12.82 19.67
CA ASP A 266 -11.28 12.77 21.09
C ASP A 266 -11.17 14.12 21.80
N SER A 267 -10.47 15.10 21.21
CA SER A 267 -10.40 16.47 21.75
C SER A 267 -11.65 17.31 21.49
N LEU A 268 -12.61 16.81 20.72
CA LEU A 268 -13.89 17.49 20.50
C LEU A 268 -14.81 17.34 21.71
N GLU A 269 -15.43 18.44 22.13
CA GLU A 269 -16.45 18.41 23.19
C GLU A 269 -17.65 17.55 22.79
N ASN A 270 -18.32 16.91 23.76
CA ASN A 270 -19.43 15.97 23.50
C ASN A 270 -20.50 16.52 22.54
N ASN A 271 -20.95 17.76 22.73
CA ASN A 271 -21.95 18.38 21.85
C ASN A 271 -21.42 18.59 20.43
N THR A 272 -20.16 19.02 20.31
CA THR A 272 -19.46 19.17 19.03
C THR A 272 -19.31 17.83 18.31
N THR A 273 -18.94 16.77 19.03
CA THR A 273 -18.82 15.42 18.51
C THR A 273 -20.15 14.89 17.97
N GLN A 274 -21.27 15.12 18.66
CA GLN A 274 -22.60 14.72 18.19
C GLN A 274 -23.01 15.49 16.93
N GLN A 275 -22.77 16.80 16.89
CA GLN A 275 -23.05 17.62 15.71
C GLN A 275 -22.20 17.19 14.50
N ALA A 276 -20.91 16.94 14.70
CA ALA A 276 -20.02 16.44 13.66
C ALA A 276 -20.48 15.08 13.14
N LYS A 277 -20.82 14.15 14.04
CA LYS A 277 -21.35 12.83 13.69
C LYS A 277 -22.61 12.93 12.84
N GLN A 278 -23.59 13.73 13.27
CA GLN A 278 -24.85 13.92 12.54
C GLN A 278 -24.61 14.53 11.15
N ALA A 279 -23.76 15.56 11.06
CA ALA A 279 -23.47 16.22 9.80
C ALA A 279 -22.71 15.31 8.82
N LEU A 280 -21.77 14.50 9.32
CA LEU A 280 -21.00 13.54 8.51
C LEU A 280 -21.90 12.39 8.01
N GLN A 281 -22.78 11.85 8.86
CA GLN A 281 -23.73 10.79 8.47
C GLN A 281 -24.73 11.23 7.40
N ALA A 282 -24.98 12.53 7.26
CA ALA A 282 -25.84 13.07 6.21
C ALA A 282 -25.17 13.07 4.83
N ILE A 283 -23.85 12.87 4.74
CA ILE A 283 -23.12 12.80 3.47
C ILE A 283 -23.11 11.35 3.00
N PRO A 284 -23.60 11.04 1.78
CA PRO A 284 -23.58 9.68 1.26
C PRO A 284 -22.18 9.07 1.29
N ARG A 285 -22.11 7.80 1.74
CA ARG A 285 -20.87 7.00 1.80
C ARG A 285 -19.78 7.57 2.73
N ILE A 286 -20.14 8.41 3.69
CA ILE A 286 -19.26 8.83 4.79
C ILE A 286 -19.69 8.13 6.08
N GLU A 287 -18.73 7.52 6.75
CA GLU A 287 -18.96 6.75 7.97
C GLU A 287 -18.14 7.33 9.12
N PRO A 288 -18.74 8.12 10.02
CA PRO A 288 -18.03 8.62 11.18
C PRO A 288 -17.89 7.55 12.25
N LEU A 289 -16.66 7.34 12.74
CA LEU A 289 -16.32 6.34 13.74
C LEU A 289 -15.55 6.96 14.91
N PRO A 290 -15.68 6.43 16.13
CA PRO A 290 -14.75 6.73 17.22
C PRO A 290 -13.35 6.21 16.89
N LEU A 291 -12.32 6.88 17.44
CA LEU A 291 -10.94 6.42 17.29
C LEU A 291 -10.67 5.15 18.09
N SER A 292 -9.62 4.42 17.69
CA SER A 292 -9.08 3.20 18.33
C SER A 292 -10.01 1.98 18.35
N GLN A 293 -11.16 2.02 17.68
CA GLN A 293 -12.08 0.87 17.59
C GLN A 293 -11.95 0.11 16.26
N GLN A 294 -11.89 0.84 15.15
CA GLN A 294 -11.81 0.29 13.79
C GLN A 294 -10.83 1.11 12.95
N GLU A 295 -10.49 0.61 11.76
CA GLU A 295 -9.70 1.40 10.81
C GLU A 295 -10.47 2.64 10.32
N VAL A 296 -9.84 3.82 10.47
CA VAL A 296 -10.28 5.09 9.87
C VAL A 296 -9.20 5.59 8.92
N GLN A 297 -9.59 6.25 7.83
CA GLN A 297 -8.64 6.77 6.83
C GLN A 297 -8.14 8.16 7.24
N TYR A 298 -9.06 9.00 7.73
CA TYR A 298 -8.77 10.38 8.14
C TYR A 298 -9.48 10.66 9.46
N VAL A 299 -9.02 11.69 10.17
CA VAL A 299 -9.65 12.13 11.43
C VAL A 299 -10.15 13.56 11.27
N PHE A 300 -11.45 13.76 11.49
CA PHE A 300 -12.05 15.08 11.59
C PHE A 300 -11.83 15.63 12.99
N GLY A 301 -11.26 16.83 13.08
CA GLY A 301 -10.93 17.45 14.35
C GLY A 301 -10.67 18.94 14.28
N ARG A 302 -10.44 19.53 15.46
CA ARG A 302 -10.06 20.94 15.61
C ARG A 302 -8.55 21.08 15.79
N MET A 303 -7.96 22.10 15.17
CA MET A 303 -6.58 22.50 15.43
C MET A 303 -6.50 23.17 16.81
N THR A 304 -6.00 22.46 17.81
CA THR A 304 -5.77 22.99 19.15
C THR A 304 -4.35 23.56 19.27
N GLU A 305 -4.11 24.42 20.26
CA GLU A 305 -2.76 24.93 20.56
C GLU A 305 -1.75 23.77 20.72
N ALA A 306 -2.11 22.75 21.50
CA ALA A 306 -1.25 21.60 21.75
C ALA A 306 -0.89 20.85 20.45
N LYS A 307 -1.85 20.68 19.52
CA LYS A 307 -1.60 20.05 18.21
C LYS A 307 -0.75 20.94 17.33
N TYR A 308 -1.03 22.24 17.29
CA TYR A 308 -0.25 23.21 16.53
C TYR A 308 1.23 23.15 16.93
N GLN A 309 1.52 23.25 18.22
CA GLN A 309 2.89 23.16 18.76
C GLN A 309 3.55 21.81 18.45
N LYS A 310 2.79 20.70 18.51
CA LYS A 310 3.30 19.36 18.17
C LYS A 310 3.65 19.22 16.70
N LEU A 311 2.79 19.71 15.79
CA LEU A 311 3.01 19.65 14.35
C LEU A 311 4.12 20.60 13.91
N GLN A 312 4.26 21.75 14.57
CA GLN A 312 5.38 22.68 14.36
C GLN A 312 6.72 22.02 14.69
N LYS A 313 6.82 21.31 15.82
CA LYS A 313 8.02 20.52 16.17
C LYS A 313 8.34 19.41 15.17
N LYS A 314 7.32 18.94 14.43
CA LYS A 314 7.45 17.94 13.36
C LYS A 314 7.66 18.57 11.98
N THR A 315 7.91 19.89 11.92
CA THR A 315 8.17 20.64 10.69
C THR A 315 7.08 20.45 9.62
N VAL A 316 5.82 20.32 10.04
CA VAL A 316 4.68 20.28 9.12
C VAL A 316 4.48 21.69 8.54
N SER A 317 4.54 21.80 7.22
CA SER A 317 4.37 23.06 6.49
C SER A 317 2.92 23.54 6.50
N ASN A 318 2.72 24.86 6.31
CA ASN A 318 1.40 25.48 6.14
C ASN A 318 0.40 25.13 7.25
N LEU A 319 0.84 25.27 8.52
CA LEU A 319 -0.01 24.97 9.66
C LEU A 319 -1.27 25.86 9.67
N PRO A 320 -2.46 25.27 9.87
CA PRO A 320 -3.70 26.01 9.89
C PRO A 320 -3.86 26.80 11.19
N ALA A 321 -4.71 27.83 11.16
CA ALA A 321 -4.99 28.66 12.33
C ALA A 321 -5.55 27.84 13.50
N ILE A 322 -5.10 28.13 14.71
CA ILE A 322 -5.64 27.54 15.94
C ILE A 322 -7.15 27.84 16.01
N GLY A 323 -7.93 26.82 16.35
CA GLY A 323 -9.38 26.86 16.44
C GLY A 323 -10.12 26.49 15.16
N SER A 324 -9.43 26.28 14.04
CA SER A 324 -10.03 25.83 12.77
C SER A 324 -10.36 24.33 12.76
N PHE A 325 -11.38 23.94 11.98
CA PHE A 325 -11.75 22.55 11.74
C PHE A 325 -11.21 22.05 10.39
N GLY A 326 -10.72 20.82 10.37
CA GLY A 326 -10.17 20.18 9.17
C GLY A 326 -9.92 18.70 9.36
N LEU A 327 -9.12 18.12 8.46
CA LEU A 327 -8.80 16.70 8.44
C LEU A 327 -7.33 16.47 8.77
N PHE A 328 -7.10 15.51 9.67
CA PHE A 328 -5.79 14.97 9.99
C PHE A 328 -5.61 13.59 9.35
N LEU A 329 -4.35 13.18 9.17
CA LEU A 329 -4.06 11.75 8.96
C LEU A 329 -4.35 10.94 10.23
N SER A 330 -4.46 9.63 10.07
CA SER A 330 -4.93 8.70 11.12
C SER A 330 -4.16 8.79 12.45
N THR A 331 -2.89 9.22 12.45
CA THR A 331 -2.06 9.39 13.66
C THR A 331 -2.23 10.73 14.38
N LEU A 332 -2.97 11.69 13.80
CA LEU A 332 -3.04 13.09 14.22
C LEU A 332 -1.71 13.86 14.13
N ASP A 333 -0.68 13.27 13.52
CA ASP A 333 0.67 13.82 13.45
C ASP A 333 0.99 14.52 12.12
N GLN A 334 0.00 14.58 11.24
CA GLN A 334 0.03 15.25 9.93
C GLN A 334 -1.38 15.76 9.62
N ILE A 335 -1.46 16.77 8.76
CA ILE A 335 -2.73 17.33 8.25
C ILE A 335 -2.97 16.92 6.81
N ILE A 336 -4.24 16.89 6.38
CA ILE A 336 -4.58 16.92 4.96
C ILE A 336 -4.52 18.39 4.52
N PRO A 337 -3.61 18.76 3.58
CA PRO A 337 -3.53 20.14 3.13
C PRO A 337 -4.86 20.61 2.49
N GLY A 338 -5.13 21.91 2.55
CA GLY A 338 -6.37 22.49 2.02
C GLY A 338 -7.67 22.05 2.73
N SER A 339 -7.61 21.26 3.81
CA SER A 339 -8.81 20.80 4.52
C SER A 339 -9.29 21.76 5.61
N PHE A 340 -8.40 22.56 6.19
CA PHE A 340 -8.73 23.43 7.32
C PHE A 340 -9.38 24.74 6.86
N GLY A 341 -10.42 25.17 7.58
CA GLY A 341 -11.14 26.41 7.32
C GLY A 341 -10.70 27.56 8.22
N SER A 342 -11.60 28.52 8.41
CA SER A 342 -11.39 29.67 9.29
C SER A 342 -11.48 29.28 10.78
N SER A 343 -10.78 30.03 11.63
CA SER A 343 -10.93 29.87 13.09
C SER A 343 -12.33 30.29 13.52
N GLY A 344 -12.97 29.48 14.38
CA GLY A 344 -14.31 29.77 14.89
C GLY A 344 -15.47 29.40 13.95
N GLU A 345 -15.20 28.80 12.78
CA GLU A 345 -16.23 28.22 11.92
C GLU A 345 -17.09 27.21 12.69
N ALA A 346 -18.42 27.26 12.50
CA ALA A 346 -19.32 26.27 13.11
C ALA A 346 -19.05 24.86 12.55
N VAL A 347 -19.21 23.84 13.39
CA VAL A 347 -18.89 22.43 13.05
C VAL A 347 -19.65 21.96 11.81
N SER A 348 -20.94 22.29 11.72
CA SER A 348 -21.80 21.95 10.56
C SER A 348 -21.35 22.68 9.28
N ALA A 349 -20.90 23.93 9.39
CA ALA A 349 -20.34 24.68 8.27
C ALA A 349 -19.03 24.06 7.79
N ALA A 350 -18.15 23.65 8.71
CA ALA A 350 -16.91 22.97 8.38
C ALA A 350 -17.15 21.65 7.65
N VAL A 351 -18.08 20.82 8.13
CA VAL A 351 -18.44 19.55 7.46
C VAL A 351 -19.04 19.81 6.07
N LYS A 352 -19.90 20.83 5.93
CA LYS A 352 -20.46 21.23 4.62
C LYS A 352 -19.37 21.66 3.65
N ARG A 353 -18.43 22.52 4.09
CA ARG A 353 -17.29 22.98 3.28
C ARG A 353 -16.38 21.82 2.87
N LEU A 354 -16.21 20.81 3.72
CA LEU A 354 -15.38 19.64 3.44
C LEU A 354 -16.03 18.63 2.48
N GLN A 355 -17.30 18.78 2.10
CA GLN A 355 -17.99 17.83 1.21
C GLN A 355 -17.22 17.53 -0.09
N PRO A 356 -16.71 18.51 -0.87
CA PRO A 356 -15.92 18.22 -2.06
C PRO A 356 -14.65 17.43 -1.73
N LYS A 357 -13.97 17.78 -0.63
CA LYS A 357 -12.76 17.07 -0.18
C LYS A 357 -13.08 15.62 0.21
N PHE A 358 -14.18 15.36 0.91
CA PHE A 358 -14.61 14.00 1.23
C PHE A 358 -14.89 13.17 -0.02
N LYS A 359 -15.52 13.74 -1.05
CA LYS A 359 -15.74 13.06 -2.34
C LYS A 359 -14.42 12.73 -3.03
N SER A 360 -13.46 13.66 -3.05
CA SER A 360 -12.13 13.43 -3.61
C SER A 360 -11.37 12.31 -2.89
N LEU A 361 -11.35 12.35 -1.55
CA LEU A 361 -10.70 11.33 -0.73
C LEU A 361 -11.39 9.96 -0.85
N LEU A 362 -12.72 9.94 -0.96
CA LEU A 362 -13.47 8.71 -1.23
C LEU A 362 -13.13 8.15 -2.62
N ALA A 363 -13.09 9.00 -3.64
CA ALA A 363 -12.76 8.60 -5.00
C ALA A 363 -11.33 8.05 -5.09
N ALA A 364 -10.36 8.72 -4.44
CA ALA A 364 -9.00 8.21 -4.28
C ALA A 364 -8.98 6.84 -3.58
N ARG A 365 -9.75 6.66 -2.49
CA ARG A 365 -9.87 5.37 -1.81
C ARG A 365 -10.42 4.28 -2.72
N ILE A 366 -11.49 4.55 -3.48
CA ILE A 366 -12.12 3.60 -4.40
C ILE A 366 -11.11 3.15 -5.46
N VAL A 367 -10.41 4.10 -6.06
CA VAL A 367 -9.39 3.83 -7.07
C VAL A 367 -8.23 3.02 -6.49
N LYS A 368 -7.79 3.33 -5.27
CA LYS A 368 -6.79 2.52 -4.55
C LYS A 368 -7.25 1.09 -4.25
N GLN A 369 -8.56 0.77 -4.22
CA GLN A 369 -9.00 -0.63 -4.13
C GLN A 369 -8.69 -1.44 -5.41
N MET A 370 -8.47 -0.77 -6.55
CA MET A 370 -8.04 -1.41 -7.79
C MET A 370 -6.56 -1.77 -7.76
N LEU A 371 -5.74 -1.03 -7.01
CA LEU A 371 -4.35 -1.41 -6.75
C LEU A 371 -4.40 -2.81 -6.15
N GLY A 372 -3.80 -3.78 -6.83
CA GLY A 372 -3.53 -5.06 -6.19
C GLY A 372 -2.23 -4.98 -5.41
N ASN A 373 -1.85 -6.12 -4.87
CA ASN A 373 -0.43 -6.41 -4.86
C ASN A 373 0.05 -6.26 -6.31
N THR A 374 1.06 -5.42 -6.59
CA THR A 374 1.62 -5.31 -7.95
C THR A 374 1.99 -6.68 -8.51
N ASN A 375 2.27 -7.64 -7.64
CA ASN A 375 2.62 -9.01 -8.00
C ASN A 375 1.42 -9.84 -8.47
N THR A 376 0.18 -9.36 -8.33
CA THR A 376 -1.01 -10.17 -8.60
C THR A 376 -1.35 -10.33 -10.07
N SER A 377 -1.18 -9.24 -10.83
CA SER A 377 -1.57 -9.18 -12.23
C SER A 377 -0.69 -10.08 -13.10
N GLN A 378 -1.33 -10.69 -14.09
CA GLN A 378 -0.68 -11.54 -15.09
C GLN A 378 -0.41 -10.81 -16.40
N ILE A 379 -0.67 -9.49 -16.46
CA ILE A 379 -0.35 -8.66 -17.63
C ILE A 379 1.12 -8.24 -17.59
N ASN A 380 1.83 -8.47 -18.68
CA ASN A 380 3.21 -8.05 -18.87
C ASN A 380 3.28 -6.60 -19.38
N VAL A 381 3.27 -5.67 -18.44
CA VAL A 381 3.39 -4.23 -18.68
C VAL A 381 4.45 -3.65 -17.76
N LYS A 382 5.22 -2.66 -18.24
CA LYS A 382 6.20 -1.93 -17.44
C LYS A 382 5.92 -0.45 -17.50
N ALA A 383 5.93 0.23 -16.35
CA ALA A 383 5.85 1.68 -16.27
C ALA A 383 7.09 2.26 -15.58
N THR A 384 7.59 3.39 -16.07
CA THR A 384 8.68 4.14 -15.43
C THR A 384 8.33 5.62 -15.34
N MET A 385 8.89 6.28 -14.32
CA MET A 385 8.92 7.72 -14.17
C MET A 385 10.37 8.17 -14.31
N ASN A 386 10.63 9.09 -15.22
CA ASN A 386 11.96 9.55 -15.60
C ASN A 386 12.07 11.06 -15.41
N ILE A 387 13.30 11.58 -15.27
CA ILE A 387 13.54 13.01 -15.45
C ILE A 387 13.29 13.36 -16.92
N ALA A 388 12.51 14.41 -17.18
CA ALA A 388 12.15 14.79 -18.54
C ALA A 388 13.40 15.14 -19.37
N GLY A 389 13.48 14.61 -20.59
CA GLY A 389 14.60 14.86 -21.49
C GLY A 389 15.90 14.14 -21.14
N SER A 390 15.90 13.25 -20.13
CA SER A 390 17.04 12.40 -19.78
C SER A 390 16.63 10.92 -19.76
N ASN A 391 17.63 10.03 -19.73
CA ASN A 391 17.43 8.59 -19.54
C ASN A 391 17.49 8.18 -18.05
N GLU A 392 17.43 9.14 -17.14
CA GLU A 392 17.48 8.87 -15.70
C GLU A 392 16.11 8.40 -15.20
N ILE A 393 16.06 7.14 -14.77
CA ILE A 393 14.87 6.53 -14.18
C ILE A 393 14.81 6.90 -12.70
N LEU A 394 13.77 7.63 -12.32
CA LEU A 394 13.46 7.95 -10.93
C LEU A 394 12.82 6.76 -10.21
N SER A 395 11.91 6.06 -10.90
CA SER A 395 11.21 4.91 -10.37
C SER A 395 10.61 4.04 -11.48
N GLU A 396 10.38 2.76 -11.18
CA GLU A 396 9.72 1.81 -12.08
C GLU A 396 8.79 0.86 -11.33
N THR A 397 7.79 0.35 -12.05
CA THR A 397 6.82 -0.61 -11.53
C THR A 397 6.36 -1.56 -12.64
N PHE A 398 6.11 -2.82 -12.29
CA PHE A 398 5.67 -3.88 -13.22
C PHE A 398 5.05 -5.06 -12.44
N PRO A 399 4.13 -5.83 -13.04
CA PRO A 399 3.59 -7.01 -12.39
C PRO A 399 4.53 -8.21 -12.47
N ILE A 400 5.01 -8.70 -11.33
CA ILE A 400 5.99 -9.79 -11.28
C ILE A 400 5.46 -11.06 -11.98
N ARG A 401 4.19 -11.43 -11.73
CA ARG A 401 3.57 -12.62 -12.36
C ARG A 401 3.40 -12.48 -13.87
N GLY A 402 3.11 -11.28 -14.38
CA GLY A 402 3.04 -11.01 -15.82
C GLY A 402 4.37 -11.19 -16.54
N VAL A 403 5.48 -10.73 -15.93
CA VAL A 403 6.82 -10.87 -16.51
C VAL A 403 7.27 -12.33 -16.58
N GLN A 404 7.00 -13.13 -15.54
CA GLN A 404 7.48 -14.51 -15.47
C GLN A 404 6.77 -15.48 -16.41
N LYS A 405 5.55 -15.18 -16.88
CA LYS A 405 4.82 -16.03 -17.82
C LYS A 405 5.51 -16.17 -19.19
N GLY A 406 6.35 -15.21 -19.58
CA GLY A 406 7.09 -15.22 -20.86
C GLY A 406 8.43 -15.96 -20.80
N THR A 407 8.98 -16.21 -19.62
CA THR A 407 10.27 -16.88 -19.43
C THR A 407 10.05 -18.14 -18.61
N GLY A 408 9.98 -19.30 -19.26
CA GLY A 408 9.90 -20.59 -18.56
C GLY A 408 10.90 -20.62 -17.41
N VAL A 409 10.38 -20.83 -16.19
CA VAL A 409 11.07 -20.91 -14.89
C VAL A 409 12.59 -20.70 -15.01
N SER A 410 13.06 -19.45 -15.00
CA SER A 410 14.51 -19.24 -14.94
C SER A 410 14.95 -19.63 -13.52
N LYS A 411 15.53 -20.83 -13.38
CA LYS A 411 16.21 -21.31 -12.17
C LYS A 411 17.50 -20.53 -11.83
N GLN A 412 17.65 -19.32 -12.37
CA GLN A 412 18.81 -18.47 -12.14
C GLN A 412 18.34 -17.15 -11.52
N PRO A 413 18.91 -16.74 -10.38
CA PRO A 413 18.73 -15.39 -9.87
C PRO A 413 19.16 -14.42 -10.98
N ALA A 414 18.27 -13.49 -11.34
CA ALA A 414 18.63 -12.42 -12.27
C ALA A 414 19.93 -11.74 -11.79
N PRO A 415 20.88 -11.45 -12.69
CA PRO A 415 22.16 -10.86 -12.31
C PRO A 415 21.93 -9.57 -11.52
N ILE A 416 22.53 -9.53 -10.33
CA ILE A 416 22.47 -8.43 -9.37
C ILE A 416 23.19 -7.24 -9.99
N LYS A 417 22.46 -6.32 -10.62
CA LYS A 417 22.91 -4.92 -10.60
C LYS A 417 22.51 -4.35 -9.25
N PRO A 418 23.46 -3.93 -8.40
CA PRO A 418 23.12 -3.19 -7.21
C PRO A 418 22.32 -1.98 -7.69
N ILE A 419 21.10 -1.83 -7.18
CA ILE A 419 20.43 -0.54 -7.22
C ILE A 419 21.27 0.33 -6.28
N ASN A 420 22.31 0.96 -6.83
CA ASN A 420 23.06 2.02 -6.20
C ASN A 420 22.12 3.24 -6.17
N SER A 421 21.13 3.22 -5.29
CA SER A 421 20.41 4.41 -4.89
C SER A 421 20.91 4.76 -3.49
N PRO A 422 21.74 5.82 -3.34
CA PRO A 422 21.96 6.43 -2.04
C PRO A 422 20.60 7.00 -1.59
N GLY A 423 19.90 6.25 -0.74
CA GLY A 423 18.54 6.54 -0.28
C GLY A 423 17.55 5.44 -0.67
N SER A 424 17.49 4.37 0.12
CA SER A 424 16.50 3.28 0.05
C SER A 424 15.08 3.75 0.48
N GLY A 425 14.69 4.97 0.09
CA GLY A 425 13.48 5.66 0.53
C GLY A 425 12.44 5.83 -0.59
N VAL A 426 11.29 6.39 -0.22
CA VAL A 426 10.36 7.02 -1.17
C VAL A 426 11.14 8.13 -1.88
N GLN A 427 11.10 8.16 -3.22
CA GLN A 427 11.86 9.13 -4.00
C GLN A 427 11.39 10.54 -3.64
N LYS A 428 12.30 11.40 -3.20
CA LYS A 428 12.02 12.81 -2.94
C LYS A 428 12.24 13.61 -4.22
N LEU A 429 11.26 14.42 -4.58
CA LEU A 429 11.29 15.28 -5.76
C LEU A 429 11.00 16.72 -5.36
N SER A 430 11.93 17.63 -5.66
CA SER A 430 11.73 19.05 -5.40
C SER A 430 10.70 19.65 -6.36
N VAL A 431 9.96 20.64 -5.89
CA VAL A 431 9.08 21.46 -6.72
C VAL A 431 9.88 22.04 -7.91
N GLY A 432 9.27 22.03 -9.09
CA GLY A 432 9.88 22.46 -10.35
C GLY A 432 10.57 21.34 -11.15
N THR A 433 10.74 20.13 -10.56
CA THR A 433 11.31 18.98 -11.28
C THR A 433 10.42 18.61 -12.47
N GLN A 434 10.97 18.57 -13.68
CA GLN A 434 10.25 18.10 -14.87
C GLN A 434 10.39 16.59 -15.01
N ILE A 435 9.27 15.90 -15.19
CA ILE A 435 9.22 14.44 -15.30
C ILE A 435 8.55 13.99 -16.59
N ALA A 436 8.75 12.72 -16.95
CA ALA A 436 7.98 12.03 -17.97
C ALA A 436 7.65 10.62 -17.51
N PHE A 437 6.47 10.13 -17.87
CA PHE A 437 6.12 8.73 -17.73
C PHE A 437 6.43 7.97 -19.02
N GLN A 438 6.81 6.71 -18.88
CA GLN A 438 6.91 5.77 -19.99
C GLN A 438 6.18 4.49 -19.63
N VAL A 439 5.28 4.04 -20.50
CA VAL A 439 4.59 2.75 -20.37
C VAL A 439 4.96 1.88 -21.56
N GLN A 440 5.40 0.66 -21.28
CA GLN A 440 5.77 -0.34 -22.28
C GLN A 440 4.81 -1.52 -22.18
N ASN A 441 4.09 -1.78 -23.27
CA ASN A 441 3.27 -2.97 -23.44
C ASN A 441 4.15 -4.11 -23.95
N ASN A 442 4.36 -5.15 -23.14
CA ASN A 442 5.11 -6.35 -23.54
C ASN A 442 4.17 -7.54 -23.85
N GLU A 443 2.87 -7.32 -23.89
CA GLU A 443 1.91 -8.32 -24.36
C GLU A 443 1.94 -8.43 -25.90
N SER A 444 1.42 -9.54 -26.41
CA SER A 444 1.16 -9.75 -27.84
C SER A 444 -0.15 -9.11 -28.33
N ARG A 445 -0.82 -8.36 -27.46
CA ARG A 445 -2.10 -7.69 -27.73
C ARG A 445 -2.04 -6.22 -27.28
N PRO A 446 -2.85 -5.32 -27.85
CA PRO A 446 -2.92 -3.95 -27.39
C PRO A 446 -3.49 -3.87 -25.95
N LEU A 447 -3.10 -2.83 -25.22
CA LEU A 447 -3.57 -2.53 -23.87
C LEU A 447 -4.15 -1.12 -23.81
N TYR A 448 -5.25 -0.96 -23.07
CA TYR A 448 -5.79 0.35 -22.70
C TYR A 448 -5.08 0.83 -21.44
N ILE A 449 -4.37 1.94 -21.53
CA ILE A 449 -3.58 2.52 -20.45
C ILE A 449 -4.25 3.79 -19.93
N SER A 450 -4.26 3.95 -18.61
CA SER A 450 -4.54 5.23 -17.96
C SER A 450 -3.49 5.52 -16.89
N ILE A 451 -3.08 6.78 -16.78
CA ILE A 451 -2.17 7.28 -15.76
C ILE A 451 -2.91 8.37 -15.00
N LEU A 452 -3.08 8.15 -13.71
CA LEU A 452 -3.74 9.07 -12.79
C LEU A 452 -2.77 9.43 -11.68
N VAL A 453 -2.69 10.70 -11.31
CA VAL A 453 -1.92 11.14 -10.14
C VAL A 453 -2.87 11.56 -9.03
N ILE A 454 -2.60 11.05 -7.83
CA ILE A 454 -3.25 11.45 -6.57
C ILE A 454 -2.21 12.22 -5.76
N ASP A 455 -2.47 13.49 -5.44
CA ASP A 455 -1.54 14.31 -4.67
C ASP A 455 -1.75 14.18 -3.14
N ALA A 456 -0.93 14.90 -2.36
CA ALA A 456 -1.02 14.89 -0.90
C ALA A 456 -2.34 15.49 -0.35
N GLN A 457 -3.07 16.25 -1.18
CA GLN A 457 -4.39 16.78 -0.89
C GLN A 457 -5.51 15.79 -1.20
N GLY A 458 -5.19 14.66 -1.83
CA GLY A 458 -6.15 13.69 -2.34
C GLY A 458 -6.86 14.15 -3.61
N GLU A 459 -6.32 15.16 -4.30
CA GLU A 459 -6.81 15.60 -5.61
C GLU A 459 -6.30 14.69 -6.71
N MET A 460 -7.12 14.50 -7.73
CA MET A 460 -6.87 13.55 -8.80
C MET A 460 -6.73 14.25 -10.14
N THR A 461 -5.63 13.96 -10.83
CA THR A 461 -5.36 14.47 -12.18
C THR A 461 -5.10 13.30 -13.13
N VAL A 462 -5.87 13.20 -14.21
CA VAL A 462 -5.62 12.23 -15.27
C VAL A 462 -4.54 12.78 -16.19
N ILE A 463 -3.41 12.09 -16.21
CA ILE A 463 -2.24 12.41 -17.03
C ILE A 463 -2.34 11.75 -18.41
N PHE A 464 -2.90 10.53 -18.45
CA PHE A 464 -3.12 9.78 -19.69
C PHE A 464 -4.41 8.94 -19.59
N PRO A 465 -5.22 8.81 -20.66
CA PRO A 465 -5.10 9.56 -21.92
C PRO A 465 -5.26 11.07 -21.70
N ASN A 466 -4.76 11.84 -22.66
CA ASN A 466 -4.68 13.29 -22.61
C ASN A 466 -5.25 13.97 -23.87
N ASP A 467 -5.53 13.19 -24.93
CA ASP A 467 -6.28 13.63 -26.11
C ASP A 467 -7.77 13.29 -25.93
N TRP A 468 -8.56 14.32 -25.64
CA TRP A 468 -9.99 14.19 -25.37
C TRP A 468 -10.85 14.26 -26.65
N SER A 469 -10.23 14.57 -27.78
CA SER A 469 -10.90 14.63 -29.09
C SER A 469 -10.99 13.24 -29.72
N ALA A 470 -10.01 12.38 -29.45
CA ALA A 470 -9.87 11.03 -29.97
C ALA A 470 -11.01 10.07 -29.53
N SER A 471 -11.12 8.95 -30.26
CA SER A 471 -11.97 7.80 -29.98
C SER A 471 -11.48 7.01 -28.75
N GLU A 472 -12.08 5.85 -28.47
CA GLU A 472 -11.62 4.92 -27.42
C GLU A 472 -10.13 4.54 -27.55
N ASP A 473 -9.54 4.74 -28.72
CA ASP A 473 -8.14 4.46 -29.05
C ASP A 473 -7.15 5.46 -28.40
N ALA A 474 -7.63 6.57 -27.83
CA ALA A 474 -6.78 7.57 -27.16
C ALA A 474 -5.94 6.96 -26.02
N ALA A 475 -6.45 5.90 -25.40
CA ALA A 475 -5.81 5.17 -24.31
C ALA A 475 -4.98 3.97 -24.80
N LEU A 476 -4.98 3.65 -26.10
CA LEU A 476 -4.45 2.40 -26.61
C LEU A 476 -2.92 2.46 -26.76
N VAL A 477 -2.25 1.43 -26.25
CA VAL A 477 -0.83 1.16 -26.49
C VAL A 477 -0.71 -0.19 -27.16
N GLU A 478 -0.26 -0.19 -28.41
CA GLU A 478 -0.14 -1.38 -29.24
C GLU A 478 0.83 -2.43 -28.67
N ALA A 479 0.66 -3.68 -29.12
CA ALA A 479 1.51 -4.80 -28.71
C ALA A 479 3.00 -4.51 -28.96
N GLY A 480 3.84 -4.74 -27.95
CA GLY A 480 5.29 -4.49 -28.01
C GLY A 480 5.69 -3.01 -28.06
N GLN A 481 4.74 -2.07 -28.08
CA GLN A 481 5.03 -0.64 -28.20
C GLN A 481 5.24 0.05 -26.85
N LYS A 482 5.81 1.26 -26.94
CA LYS A 482 6.04 2.16 -25.81
C LYS A 482 5.30 3.46 -26.02
N GLN A 483 4.67 3.96 -24.97
CA GLN A 483 4.10 5.30 -24.90
C GLN A 483 4.92 6.15 -23.92
N VAL A 484 5.30 7.36 -24.34
CA VAL A 484 5.94 8.37 -23.48
C VAL A 484 4.94 9.50 -23.26
N ILE A 485 4.84 10.00 -22.03
CA ILE A 485 3.92 11.08 -21.65
C ILE A 485 4.69 12.12 -20.80
N PRO A 486 4.77 13.40 -21.22
CA PRO A 486 4.26 13.94 -22.47
C PRO A 486 5.10 13.49 -23.68
N GLU A 487 4.45 13.30 -24.83
CA GLU A 487 5.08 12.99 -26.11
C GLU A 487 5.59 14.28 -26.78
N ILE A 488 6.91 14.39 -26.96
CA ILE A 488 7.55 15.57 -27.53
C ILE A 488 7.04 15.83 -28.94
N GLY A 489 6.55 17.05 -29.20
CA GLY A 489 6.05 17.48 -30.51
C GLY A 489 4.57 17.17 -30.76
N LYS A 490 3.96 16.31 -29.94
CA LYS A 490 2.51 16.03 -29.96
C LYS A 490 1.78 16.70 -28.79
N ASP A 491 2.33 16.57 -27.59
CA ASP A 491 1.75 17.14 -26.38
C ASP A 491 2.25 18.56 -26.14
N SER A 492 1.32 19.48 -25.89
CA SER A 492 1.62 20.91 -25.67
C SER A 492 1.94 21.24 -24.20
N PHE A 493 1.98 20.25 -23.32
CA PHE A 493 2.19 20.43 -21.88
C PHE A 493 3.48 19.79 -21.40
N LYS A 494 3.88 20.17 -20.18
CA LYS A 494 4.98 19.56 -19.44
C LYS A 494 4.45 19.03 -18.11
N LEU A 495 5.01 17.94 -17.64
CA LEU A 495 4.75 17.47 -16.28
C LEU A 495 5.82 18.04 -15.35
N ILE A 496 5.37 18.87 -14.42
CA ILE A 496 6.22 19.57 -13.46
C ILE A 496 5.73 19.20 -12.06
N ILE A 497 6.64 18.77 -11.20
CA ILE A 497 6.34 18.53 -9.78
C ILE A 497 5.97 19.87 -9.14
N GLY A 498 4.77 19.95 -8.57
CA GLY A 498 4.22 21.14 -7.94
C GLY A 498 3.80 20.88 -6.49
N GLU A 499 3.40 21.95 -5.79
CA GLU A 499 2.72 21.85 -4.51
C GLU A 499 1.38 21.10 -4.64
N PRO A 500 0.84 20.50 -3.56
CA PRO A 500 1.30 20.54 -2.15
C PRO A 500 2.51 19.64 -1.86
N LEU A 501 3.31 20.03 -0.86
CA LEU A 501 4.33 19.15 -0.30
C LEU A 501 3.69 17.92 0.35
N GLY A 502 4.34 16.76 0.26
CA GLY A 502 3.87 15.51 0.84
C GLY A 502 3.90 14.33 -0.13
N ILE A 503 3.25 13.23 0.25
CA ILE A 503 3.23 12.02 -0.56
C ILE A 503 2.24 12.18 -1.72
N SER A 504 2.71 11.87 -2.92
CA SER A 504 1.90 11.74 -4.12
C SER A 504 2.11 10.36 -4.73
N GLU A 505 1.11 9.90 -5.48
CA GLU A 505 1.11 8.58 -6.09
C GLU A 505 0.60 8.67 -7.53
N ALA A 506 1.40 8.18 -8.47
CA ALA A 506 0.97 7.94 -9.83
C ALA A 506 0.45 6.50 -9.93
N LEU A 507 -0.84 6.34 -10.19
CA LEU A 507 -1.49 5.08 -10.52
C LEU A 507 -1.45 4.86 -12.03
N ILE A 508 -0.92 3.70 -12.43
CA ILE A 508 -0.90 3.23 -13.81
C ILE A 508 -1.83 2.03 -13.90
N ILE A 509 -2.86 2.16 -14.74
CA ILE A 509 -3.84 1.13 -15.01
C ILE A 509 -3.64 0.64 -16.44
N ALA A 510 -3.45 -0.67 -16.62
CA ALA A 510 -3.38 -1.32 -17.91
C ALA A 510 -4.45 -2.39 -18.01
N SER A 511 -5.33 -2.27 -19.00
CA SER A 511 -6.49 -3.14 -19.19
C SER A 511 -6.45 -3.81 -20.57
N THR A 512 -6.78 -5.09 -20.61
CA THR A 512 -7.06 -5.80 -21.87
C THR A 512 -8.46 -5.53 -22.42
N VAL A 513 -9.29 -4.83 -21.65
CA VAL A 513 -10.68 -4.48 -21.96
C VAL A 513 -10.79 -2.96 -22.14
N PRO A 514 -11.55 -2.48 -23.14
CA PRO A 514 -11.73 -1.06 -23.38
C PRO A 514 -12.31 -0.31 -22.17
N LEU A 515 -11.78 0.88 -21.89
CA LEU A 515 -12.20 1.76 -20.78
C LEU A 515 -13.34 2.71 -21.20
N ARG A 516 -14.37 2.17 -21.87
CA ARG A 516 -15.36 2.99 -22.61
C ARG A 516 -16.11 3.98 -21.74
N THR A 517 -16.69 3.52 -20.65
CA THR A 517 -17.57 4.36 -19.81
C THR A 517 -16.77 5.39 -19.03
N SER A 518 -15.59 5.03 -18.54
CA SER A 518 -14.67 5.96 -17.87
C SER A 518 -14.13 7.02 -18.83
N LEU A 519 -13.71 6.66 -20.05
CA LEU A 519 -13.26 7.62 -21.06
C LEU A 519 -14.38 8.57 -21.48
N LYS A 520 -15.61 8.08 -21.60
CA LYS A 520 -16.78 8.92 -21.87
C LYS A 520 -17.00 9.95 -20.75
N ALA A 521 -16.98 9.52 -19.49
CA ALA A 521 -17.14 10.42 -18.35
C ALA A 521 -16.03 11.50 -18.31
N LEU A 522 -14.77 11.12 -18.58
CA LEU A 522 -13.66 12.07 -18.67
C LEU A 522 -13.84 13.06 -19.85
N LYS A 523 -14.32 12.60 -21.00
CA LYS A 523 -14.60 13.45 -22.17
C LYS A 523 -15.70 14.47 -21.87
N GLU A 524 -16.74 14.10 -21.14
CA GLU A 524 -17.80 15.03 -20.71
C GLU A 524 -17.25 16.10 -19.76
N ILE A 525 -16.33 15.76 -18.86
CA ILE A 525 -15.63 16.75 -18.02
C ILE A 525 -14.77 17.67 -18.90
N ALA A 526 -13.96 17.12 -19.81
CA ALA A 526 -13.13 17.89 -20.73
C ALA A 526 -13.96 18.83 -21.62
N GLN A 527 -15.15 18.40 -22.07
CA GLN A 527 -16.13 19.22 -22.77
C GLN A 527 -16.61 20.39 -21.92
N SER A 528 -17.02 20.12 -20.67
CA SER A 528 -17.49 21.17 -19.76
C SER A 528 -16.40 22.21 -19.43
N ARG A 529 -15.12 21.82 -19.52
CA ARG A 529 -13.96 22.70 -19.30
C ARG A 529 -13.40 23.34 -20.58
N GLY A 530 -13.95 23.03 -21.75
CA GLY A 530 -13.49 23.59 -23.04
C GLY A 530 -12.08 23.13 -23.46
N VAL A 531 -11.63 21.96 -23.00
CA VAL A 531 -10.28 21.42 -23.29
C VAL A 531 -10.28 20.22 -24.24
N VAL A 532 -11.41 19.91 -24.88
CA VAL A 532 -11.58 18.73 -25.76
C VAL A 532 -10.53 18.65 -26.86
N ASN A 533 -10.22 19.79 -27.48
CA ASN A 533 -9.30 19.87 -28.62
C ASN A 533 -7.85 20.16 -28.18
N ARG A 534 -7.51 19.88 -26.92
CA ARG A 534 -6.18 20.10 -26.36
C ARG A 534 -5.66 18.80 -25.78
N SER A 535 -4.46 18.40 -26.18
CA SER A 535 -3.72 17.32 -25.52
C SER A 535 -3.21 17.83 -24.18
N THR A 536 -3.95 17.61 -23.10
CA THR A 536 -3.62 18.18 -21.78
C THR A 536 -4.14 17.30 -20.64
N PRO A 537 -3.42 17.21 -19.50
CA PRO A 537 -3.91 16.56 -18.31
C PRO A 537 -5.24 17.17 -17.81
N LEU A 538 -6.08 16.34 -17.22
CA LEU A 538 -7.39 16.73 -16.72
C LEU A 538 -7.41 16.64 -15.19
N ASN A 539 -7.34 17.80 -14.52
CA ASN A 539 -7.56 17.88 -13.08
C ASN A 539 -9.07 17.71 -12.79
N LEU A 540 -9.40 16.87 -11.81
CA LEU A 540 -10.77 16.52 -11.43
C LEU A 540 -11.23 17.18 -10.12
N ALA A 541 -10.39 18.01 -9.49
CA ALA A 541 -10.65 18.62 -8.18
C ALA A 541 -11.92 19.49 -8.16
N ASP A 542 -12.14 20.31 -9.20
CA ASP A 542 -13.30 21.23 -9.24
C ASP A 542 -14.64 20.53 -9.53
N ASP A 543 -14.63 19.28 -9.96
CA ASP A 543 -15.82 18.50 -10.33
C ASP A 543 -16.01 17.29 -9.40
N ALA A 544 -15.94 17.50 -8.08
CA ALA A 544 -15.95 16.43 -7.08
C ALA A 544 -17.14 15.45 -7.18
N ASP A 545 -18.29 15.89 -7.72
CA ASP A 545 -19.42 15.01 -8.04
C ASP A 545 -19.12 14.08 -9.23
N LYS A 546 -18.68 14.65 -10.36
CA LYS A 546 -18.31 13.86 -11.55
C LYS A 546 -17.10 12.98 -11.30
N LEU A 547 -16.24 13.33 -10.34
CA LEU A 547 -15.10 12.53 -9.94
C LEU A 547 -15.50 11.14 -9.45
N LEU A 548 -16.54 11.06 -8.60
CA LEU A 548 -17.06 9.76 -8.18
C LEU A 548 -17.67 8.99 -9.36
N ASP A 549 -18.32 9.67 -10.29
CA ASP A 549 -18.87 9.05 -11.50
C ASP A 549 -17.77 8.45 -12.41
N VAL A 550 -16.65 9.16 -12.58
CA VAL A 550 -15.47 8.65 -13.30
C VAL A 550 -14.94 7.39 -12.62
N THR A 551 -14.74 7.41 -11.29
CA THR A 551 -14.24 6.24 -10.57
C THR A 551 -15.19 5.05 -10.61
N ASN A 552 -16.51 5.30 -10.57
CA ASN A 552 -17.51 4.26 -10.70
C ASN A 552 -17.57 3.69 -12.13
N SER A 553 -17.45 4.55 -13.14
CA SER A 553 -17.41 4.15 -14.55
C SER A 553 -16.17 3.28 -14.82
N LEU A 554 -15.02 3.65 -14.27
CA LEU A 554 -13.81 2.84 -14.37
C LEU A 554 -14.00 1.45 -13.75
N LEU A 555 -14.58 1.35 -12.55
CA LEU A 555 -14.91 0.04 -11.97
C LEU A 555 -15.95 -0.74 -12.78
N ASN A 556 -16.89 -0.06 -13.45
CA ASN A 556 -17.89 -0.71 -14.30
C ASN A 556 -17.28 -1.26 -15.59
N ASP A 557 -16.33 -0.55 -16.22
CA ASP A 557 -15.58 -1.06 -17.37
C ASP A 557 -14.83 -2.34 -16.99
N LEU A 558 -14.19 -2.33 -15.82
CA LEU A 558 -13.44 -3.48 -15.29
C LEU A 558 -14.35 -4.66 -14.92
N ASP A 559 -15.50 -4.40 -14.28
CA ASP A 559 -16.50 -5.42 -13.97
C ASP A 559 -17.10 -6.03 -15.23
N THR A 560 -17.43 -5.20 -16.22
CA THR A 560 -17.93 -5.64 -17.53
C THR A 560 -16.88 -6.53 -18.21
N GLY A 561 -15.61 -6.12 -18.15
CA GLY A 561 -14.49 -6.91 -18.62
C GLY A 561 -14.41 -8.26 -17.93
N THR A 562 -14.51 -8.28 -16.60
CA THR A 562 -14.51 -9.49 -15.78
C THR A 562 -15.67 -10.41 -16.17
N ARG A 563 -16.93 -9.94 -16.08
CA ARG A 563 -18.14 -10.70 -16.40
C ARG A 563 -18.19 -11.17 -17.86
N GLY A 564 -17.76 -10.35 -18.80
CA GLY A 564 -17.78 -10.64 -20.24
C GLY A 564 -16.84 -11.77 -20.68
N GLY A 565 -15.80 -12.10 -19.90
CA GLY A 565 -14.95 -13.28 -20.17
C GLY A 565 -15.17 -14.47 -19.25
N ILE A 566 -16.06 -14.36 -18.27
CA ILE A 566 -16.38 -15.45 -17.35
C ILE A 566 -17.41 -16.44 -17.94
N ASN A 567 -17.94 -16.16 -19.13
CA ASN A 567 -18.73 -17.14 -19.88
C ASN A 567 -17.97 -18.44 -20.24
N VAL A 568 -16.67 -18.55 -19.91
CA VAL A 568 -15.86 -19.76 -20.06
C VAL A 568 -15.65 -20.52 -18.73
N GLU A 569 -15.92 -19.93 -17.56
CA GLU A 569 -15.63 -20.55 -16.23
C GLU A 569 -16.84 -20.58 -15.26
N GLY A 570 -18.03 -20.11 -15.67
CA GLY A 570 -19.27 -20.28 -14.89
C GLY A 570 -19.36 -19.50 -13.56
N ILE A 571 -18.45 -18.55 -13.30
CA ILE A 571 -18.39 -17.79 -12.05
C ILE A 571 -19.36 -16.60 -12.08
N GLN A 572 -20.50 -16.67 -11.39
CA GLN A 572 -21.39 -15.51 -11.28
C GLN A 572 -21.06 -14.67 -10.03
N LEU A 573 -20.54 -13.46 -10.23
CA LEU A 573 -20.41 -12.48 -9.14
C LEU A 573 -21.79 -11.96 -8.73
N PRO A 574 -22.08 -11.80 -7.42
CA PRO A 574 -23.36 -11.27 -6.95
C PRO A 574 -23.68 -9.88 -7.49
N ALA A 575 -24.96 -9.50 -7.41
CA ALA A 575 -25.38 -8.12 -7.65
C ALA A 575 -24.73 -7.16 -6.64
N GLY A 576 -24.34 -5.96 -7.09
CA GLY A 576 -23.71 -4.94 -6.25
C GLY A 576 -22.22 -5.16 -5.94
N VAL A 577 -21.61 -6.23 -6.45
CA VAL A 577 -20.16 -6.49 -6.37
C VAL A 577 -19.53 -6.30 -7.75
N ARG A 578 -18.43 -5.55 -7.81
CA ARG A 578 -17.67 -5.31 -9.04
C ARG A 578 -16.40 -6.15 -9.04
N GLY A 579 -16.23 -6.96 -10.08
CA GLY A 579 -15.11 -7.87 -10.25
C GLY A 579 -13.92 -7.23 -10.96
N VAL A 580 -12.73 -7.45 -10.42
CA VAL A 580 -11.46 -7.12 -11.11
C VAL A 580 -10.66 -8.40 -11.32
N ASP A 581 -10.54 -8.80 -12.57
CA ASP A 581 -9.83 -10.00 -13.02
C ASP A 581 -8.31 -9.73 -13.20
N THR A 582 -7.46 -10.48 -12.49
CA THR A 582 -5.99 -10.33 -12.52
C THR A 582 -5.34 -10.71 -13.87
N LYS A 583 -6.04 -11.45 -14.74
CA LYS A 583 -5.65 -11.73 -16.13
C LYS A 583 -6.04 -10.60 -17.09
N LYS A 584 -6.88 -9.66 -16.66
CA LYS A 584 -7.43 -8.59 -17.51
C LYS A 584 -7.03 -7.18 -17.11
N LEU A 585 -6.54 -6.99 -15.88
CA LEU A 585 -6.08 -5.72 -15.36
C LEU A 585 -4.70 -5.84 -14.69
N ALA A 586 -3.84 -4.85 -14.92
CA ALA A 586 -2.74 -4.49 -14.03
C ALA A 586 -2.99 -3.08 -13.50
N ALA A 587 -3.02 -2.94 -12.17
CA ALA A 587 -3.01 -1.65 -11.50
C ALA A 587 -1.73 -1.56 -10.68
N MET A 588 -0.93 -0.53 -10.93
CA MET A 588 0.40 -0.35 -10.38
C MET A 588 0.59 1.07 -9.89
N ALA A 589 1.43 1.28 -8.88
CA ALA A 589 1.72 2.61 -8.37
C ALA A 589 3.21 2.96 -8.45
N ILE A 590 3.47 4.25 -8.63
CA ILE A 590 4.76 4.91 -8.36
C ILE A 590 4.51 5.98 -7.29
N THR A 591 5.03 5.75 -6.09
CA THR A 591 4.94 6.69 -4.96
C THR A 591 6.18 7.58 -4.90
N PHE A 592 5.97 8.89 -4.67
CA PHE A 592 7.05 9.87 -4.48
C PHE A 592 6.65 10.92 -3.43
N GLU A 593 7.64 11.59 -2.83
CA GLU A 593 7.44 12.67 -1.86
C GLU A 593 7.82 13.99 -2.51
N VAL A 594 6.87 14.91 -2.58
CA VAL A 594 7.09 16.29 -3.02
C VAL A 594 7.71 17.07 -1.87
N VAL A 595 8.88 17.66 -2.13
CA VAL A 595 9.64 18.49 -1.18
C VAL A 595 9.89 19.87 -1.77
N ALA A 596 10.24 20.82 -0.91
CA ALA A 596 10.54 22.20 -1.32
C ALA A 596 11.78 22.31 -2.24
#